data_AF-A0A1V4AHJ6-F1
#
_entry.id   AF-A0A1V4AHJ6-F1
#
_cell.length_a   1.000
_cell.length_b   1.000
_cell.length_c   1.000
_cell.angle_alpha   90.00
_cell.angle_beta   90.00
_cell.angle_gamma   90.00
#
_symmetry.space_group_name_H-M   'P 1'
#
loop_
_entity.id
_entity.type
_entity.pdbx_description
1 polymer ?
#
loop_
_entity_poly.entity_id
_entity_poly.type
_entity_poly.pdbx_seq_one_letter_code
_entity_poly.pdbx_strand_id
1 'polypeptide(L)'
;QINNGSTPITNVQAKFKIAGDSTGPQEVTVDKTGTQTVKFAGDGTYIKSAMTTDGVKYSLDTAALNAAIGGTANWTIKDSQTPTPGSKVIDASTPLVVKGDAYIKPIVNAAGLNFTLDETKLNSTITNNLTVQQNVTNIANLTGTVTGHTSDISKLKGGFDLKAGTVTSPVALGGAKPTIEFATTDDTMTVGLSGTKVTYGIDKSKLITNINNGSTPITNVQAKFKIADAGTGTKTITADKTGTETIKFEGDGAYITSAMTANGVKYSLNTTALNTAITNNTTVQNLAGGFTVSNEAGTKQDITLGGASKKNIQFKGEANKILVEVANASDGATVTVKTDPNLGTNLNIANNSAINALKDGFDLKAGSTTSNVALGGAKPTIEFATTDDTMTVGLTGTKVTYGIDTAKLAQNITGSVITNINNATTTPITNISAKFGVTAETGTKKTVTLAKDTEPTVKFEGDGTYIKSAMTTDGVKYSLDTAALTGAIGGTANWTIKDAEAVPGSKLINSATPLVVTGAGGVTTKVDAGGLTIGLDGSTLSNTINNSSTVINNVEAKFKIAD
;
A
#
# COMPACT_ATOMS: atom_id res chain seq x y z
N GLN A 1 -7.78 107.94 34.04
CA GLN A 1 -8.23 109.21 33.42
C GLN A 1 -9.41 108.89 32.50
N ILE A 2 -10.24 109.90 32.17
CA ILE A 2 -11.34 109.86 31.17
C ILE A 2 -12.61 109.08 31.57
N ASN A 3 -13.76 109.60 31.14
CA ASN A 3 -15.14 109.10 31.30
C ASN A 3 -15.61 108.33 30.03
N ASN A 4 -16.77 107.67 30.12
CA ASN A 4 -17.66 107.22 29.00
C ASN A 4 -17.19 106.10 28.02
N GLY A 5 -17.87 104.95 28.04
CA GLY A 5 -18.63 104.48 26.84
C GLY A 5 -18.18 103.30 25.93
N SER A 6 -18.59 102.06 26.27
CA SER A 6 -19.18 100.99 25.38
C SER A 6 -18.41 100.19 24.27
N THR A 7 -18.80 98.90 24.10
CA THR A 7 -18.62 97.91 22.97
C THR A 7 -17.30 97.07 22.78
N PRO A 8 -17.32 95.81 22.20
CA PRO A 8 -16.49 94.68 22.70
C PRO A 8 -15.74 93.71 21.72
N ILE A 9 -14.56 93.15 22.13
CA ILE A 9 -14.10 91.72 21.95
C ILE A 9 -12.71 91.47 22.62
N THR A 10 -12.36 90.20 22.93
CA THR A 10 -11.05 89.75 23.49
C THR A 10 -10.72 88.28 23.16
N ASN A 11 -9.44 87.85 23.09
CA ASN A 11 -9.00 86.45 22.82
C ASN A 11 -7.51 86.18 23.26
N VAL A 12 -6.92 85.03 22.85
CA VAL A 12 -5.49 84.56 22.88
C VAL A 12 -5.10 83.59 24.02
N GLN A 13 -4.36 82.50 23.68
CA GLN A 13 -3.72 81.54 24.62
C GLN A 13 -2.65 80.64 23.90
N ALA A 14 -1.68 80.03 24.62
CA ALA A 14 -0.61 79.16 24.06
C ALA A 14 -0.12 78.04 25.04
N LYS A 15 0.68 77.06 24.56
CA LYS A 15 1.43 76.00 25.31
C LYS A 15 2.63 75.45 24.51
N PHE A 16 3.66 74.86 25.15
CA PHE A 16 4.72 74.03 24.50
C PHE A 16 5.48 73.12 25.50
N LYS A 17 6.28 72.14 25.02
CA LYS A 17 7.21 71.28 25.82
C LYS A 17 8.32 70.64 24.95
N ILE A 18 9.47 70.29 25.54
CA ILE A 18 10.53 69.40 24.98
C ILE A 18 10.92 68.28 25.99
N ALA A 19 11.86 67.39 25.64
CA ALA A 19 12.38 66.26 26.43
C ALA A 19 13.83 65.88 26.02
N GLY A 20 14.45 64.89 26.67
CA GLY A 20 15.80 64.38 26.35
C GLY A 20 16.15 63.07 27.11
N ASP A 21 17.32 62.49 26.80
CA ASP A 21 17.85 61.20 27.28
C ASP A 21 19.20 61.39 28.05
N SER A 22 20.25 60.55 28.14
CA SER A 22 20.72 59.35 27.40
C SER A 22 21.69 58.49 28.24
N THR A 23 21.97 57.26 27.79
CA THR A 23 23.15 56.44 28.20
C THR A 23 22.81 54.95 28.42
N GLY A 24 23.63 54.13 29.09
CA GLY A 24 24.88 54.41 29.82
C GLY A 24 25.66 53.14 30.24
N PRO A 25 26.82 53.25 30.93
CA PRO A 25 27.83 52.19 31.07
C PRO A 25 27.53 50.95 31.95
N GLN A 26 26.43 50.25 31.71
CA GLN A 26 26.38 48.79 31.93
C GLN A 26 26.34 48.16 30.53
N GLU A 27 27.50 47.66 30.09
CA GLU A 27 28.14 48.13 28.86
C GLU A 27 27.96 47.20 27.61
N VAL A 28 27.04 47.43 26.67
CA VAL A 28 25.86 48.33 26.70
C VAL A 28 24.65 47.58 26.23
N THR A 29 23.47 48.15 26.53
CA THR A 29 22.21 47.49 26.29
C THR A 29 22.14 46.20 27.18
N VAL A 30 23.22 45.89 28.05
CA VAL A 30 23.69 44.86 29.15
C VAL A 30 25.27 45.00 29.54
N ASP A 31 26.17 44.68 30.57
CA ASP A 31 26.49 44.04 31.96
C ASP A 31 28.04 44.24 32.53
N LYS A 32 28.66 43.55 33.60
CA LYS A 32 30.16 43.14 33.98
C LYS A 32 30.88 43.26 35.45
N THR A 33 32.01 42.53 35.89
CA THR A 33 32.97 42.77 37.14
C THR A 33 33.98 41.64 37.81
N GLY A 34 34.95 41.87 38.81
CA GLY A 34 35.83 40.86 39.66
C GLY A 34 37.24 41.23 40.44
N THR A 35 37.82 40.51 41.50
CA THR A 35 39.14 40.77 42.38
C THR A 35 39.88 39.64 43.31
N GLN A 36 41.12 39.78 43.98
CA GLN A 36 41.84 38.92 45.12
C GLN A 36 43.37 39.20 45.68
N THR A 37 43.93 38.69 46.89
CA THR A 37 45.43 38.70 47.41
C THR A 37 45.91 38.03 48.85
N VAL A 38 47.24 37.76 49.26
CA VAL A 38 47.84 37.10 50.58
C VAL A 38 49.42 37.19 51.05
N LYS A 39 49.92 36.73 52.30
CA LYS A 39 51.29 36.08 52.81
C LYS A 39 52.40 36.69 53.86
N PHE A 40 53.05 36.00 54.91
CA PHE A 40 54.46 36.24 55.62
C PHE A 40 55.09 35.26 56.80
N ALA A 41 56.30 35.48 57.50
CA ALA A 41 57.14 34.54 58.45
C ALA A 41 58.26 35.09 59.57
N GLY A 42 59.14 34.29 60.34
CA GLY A 42 60.13 34.67 61.50
C GLY A 42 61.37 33.75 62.08
N ASP A 43 62.12 34.01 63.25
CA ASP A 43 63.47 33.42 63.85
C ASP A 43 63.64 33.27 65.48
N GLY A 44 64.69 32.93 66.39
CA GLY A 44 66.24 32.90 66.63
C GLY A 44 66.89 32.06 67.90
N THR A 45 68.14 32.26 68.54
CA THR A 45 68.80 31.27 69.59
C THR A 45 69.98 31.43 70.75
N TYR A 46 71.38 31.51 70.60
CA TYR A 46 72.50 31.22 71.66
C TYR A 46 73.98 31.88 71.48
N ILE A 47 75.15 31.73 72.27
CA ILE A 47 76.50 32.41 71.91
C ILE A 47 76.91 31.94 70.51
N LYS A 48 76.62 32.79 69.53
CA LYS A 48 76.47 32.50 68.10
C LYS A 48 77.55 33.18 67.27
N SER A 49 78.06 32.44 66.28
CA SER A 49 79.20 32.85 65.46
C SER A 49 78.84 33.30 64.03
N ALA A 50 78.39 34.55 63.88
CA ALA A 50 78.35 35.35 62.65
C ALA A 50 77.38 34.89 61.53
N MET A 51 77.64 34.99 60.21
CA MET A 51 78.80 35.43 59.37
C MET A 51 78.81 36.85 58.72
N THR A 52 80.00 37.31 58.26
CA THR A 52 80.39 38.40 57.32
C THR A 52 81.84 38.08 56.85
N THR A 53 82.50 38.93 56.04
CA THR A 53 83.87 38.72 55.52
C THR A 53 85.01 38.91 56.55
N ASP A 54 84.69 39.29 57.78
CA ASP A 54 85.67 39.39 58.89
C ASP A 54 85.65 38.16 59.82
N GLY A 55 86.33 38.23 60.96
CA GLY A 55 86.82 37.07 61.71
C GLY A 55 85.78 36.24 62.48
N VAL A 56 84.85 35.56 61.78
CA VAL A 56 84.08 34.41 62.34
C VAL A 56 82.95 34.80 63.35
N LYS A 57 82.82 36.10 63.69
CA LYS A 57 82.29 36.70 64.96
C LYS A 57 81.39 35.83 65.86
N TYR A 58 82.00 35.13 66.81
CA TYR A 58 81.37 34.62 68.03
C TYR A 58 80.77 35.78 68.88
N SER A 59 79.49 35.71 69.27
CA SER A 59 78.75 36.80 69.94
C SER A 59 77.48 36.32 70.68
N LEU A 60 77.12 36.92 71.82
CA LEU A 60 76.27 36.29 72.87
C LEU A 60 74.92 35.66 72.42
N ASP A 61 74.11 36.25 71.53
CA ASP A 61 72.62 36.14 71.62
C ASP A 61 72.16 36.68 73.00
N THR A 62 70.89 36.63 73.43
CA THR A 62 70.53 37.10 74.80
C THR A 62 70.66 35.96 75.81
N ALA A 63 71.71 35.17 75.60
CA ALA A 63 72.01 33.84 76.12
C ALA A 63 70.82 32.88 76.27
N ALA A 64 69.72 33.07 75.54
CA ALA A 64 68.35 32.74 75.96
C ALA A 64 67.96 33.36 77.33
N LEU A 65 68.74 33.09 78.40
CA LEU A 65 68.85 33.68 79.75
C LEU A 65 67.54 34.13 80.43
N ASN A 66 66.86 35.16 79.90
CA ASN A 66 65.45 35.45 80.19
C ASN A 66 64.59 34.17 80.13
N ALA A 67 64.95 33.23 79.24
CA ALA A 67 64.35 31.91 79.04
C ALA A 67 64.39 30.94 80.25
N ALA A 68 65.08 31.28 81.35
CA ALA A 68 65.12 30.46 82.56
C ALA A 68 64.73 31.25 83.81
N ILE A 69 65.46 32.33 84.11
CA ILE A 69 65.18 33.19 85.28
C ILE A 69 63.83 33.94 85.19
N GLY A 70 63.23 34.04 83.99
CA GLY A 70 61.87 34.55 83.77
C GLY A 70 60.82 33.48 83.43
N GLY A 71 61.13 32.18 83.55
CA GLY A 71 60.29 31.10 83.03
C GLY A 71 59.26 30.51 84.01
N THR A 72 58.02 30.35 83.55
CA THR A 72 56.97 29.45 84.12
C THR A 72 56.31 29.80 85.47
N ALA A 73 56.28 31.08 85.86
CA ALA A 73 55.43 31.55 86.97
C ALA A 73 53.94 31.64 86.58
N ASN A 74 53.28 30.50 86.38
CA ASN A 74 51.94 30.40 85.81
C ASN A 74 50.84 30.52 86.88
N TRP A 75 49.95 31.52 86.77
CA TRP A 75 48.84 31.73 87.70
C TRP A 75 47.54 31.18 87.12
N THR A 76 46.78 30.39 87.89
CA THR A 76 45.49 29.84 87.45
C THR A 76 44.35 30.59 88.14
N ILE A 77 43.56 31.33 87.36
CA ILE A 77 42.27 31.87 87.81
C ILE A 77 41.21 30.79 87.60
N LYS A 78 40.34 30.60 88.60
CA LYS A 78 39.12 29.80 88.48
C LYS A 78 37.93 30.62 88.94
N ASP A 79 36.78 30.39 88.33
CA ASP A 79 35.50 30.80 88.91
C ASP A 79 34.93 29.67 89.80
N SER A 80 33.75 29.90 90.36
CA SER A 80 33.06 29.01 91.30
C SER A 80 31.72 28.47 90.77
N GLN A 81 31.47 28.55 89.46
CA GLN A 81 30.18 28.17 88.87
C GLN A 81 30.01 26.65 88.82
N THR A 82 28.80 26.18 89.09
CA THR A 82 28.41 24.77 89.03
C THR A 82 27.50 24.51 87.82
N PRO A 83 27.50 23.28 87.24
CA PRO A 83 28.24 22.09 87.67
C PRO A 83 29.73 22.07 87.25
N THR A 84 30.18 22.99 86.38
CA THR A 84 31.54 22.97 85.81
C THR A 84 32.21 24.34 85.94
N PRO A 85 33.13 24.52 86.90
CA PRO A 85 33.83 25.79 87.09
C PRO A 85 34.75 26.12 85.90
N GLY A 86 34.73 27.37 85.45
CA GLY A 86 35.70 27.87 84.49
C GLY A 86 37.10 27.96 85.11
N SER A 87 38.12 27.62 84.33
CA SER A 87 39.52 27.65 84.76
C SER A 87 40.40 28.16 83.62
N LYS A 88 41.24 29.17 83.88
CA LYS A 88 42.13 29.76 82.89
C LYS A 88 43.48 30.12 83.51
N VAL A 89 44.55 29.65 82.87
CA VAL A 89 45.93 30.05 83.18
C VAL A 89 46.19 31.42 82.55
N ILE A 90 46.92 32.26 83.28
CA ILE A 90 47.45 33.54 82.81
C ILE A 90 48.95 33.63 83.14
N ASP A 91 49.70 34.21 82.21
CA ASP A 91 51.15 34.44 82.28
C ASP A 91 51.52 35.66 81.41
N ALA A 92 52.82 35.89 81.18
CA ALA A 92 53.29 37.02 80.37
C ALA A 92 52.90 36.94 78.87
N SER A 93 52.62 35.74 78.35
CA SER A 93 52.10 35.53 76.98
C SER A 93 50.57 35.58 76.91
N THR A 94 49.91 35.29 78.03
CA THR A 94 48.45 35.26 78.19
C THR A 94 47.98 36.18 79.32
N PRO A 95 48.15 37.52 79.18
CA PRO A 95 47.70 38.47 80.19
C PRO A 95 46.17 38.46 80.36
N LEU A 96 45.70 38.88 81.53
CA LEU A 96 44.27 38.96 81.85
C LEU A 96 43.57 40.07 81.03
N VAL A 97 42.95 39.68 79.91
CA VAL A 97 42.13 40.59 79.08
C VAL A 97 40.67 40.56 79.54
N VAL A 98 40.25 41.58 80.29
CA VAL A 98 38.84 41.87 80.57
C VAL A 98 38.23 42.60 79.36
N LYS A 99 37.01 42.21 78.96
CA LYS A 99 36.24 42.88 77.90
C LYS A 99 34.88 43.30 78.46
N GLY A 100 34.42 44.50 78.08
CA GLY A 100 33.03 44.92 78.25
C GLY A 100 32.20 44.58 77.01
N ASP A 101 31.00 45.14 76.94
CA ASP A 101 30.11 45.00 75.79
C ASP A 101 30.40 46.06 74.70
N ALA A 102 29.43 46.35 73.84
CA ALA A 102 29.58 47.37 72.80
C ALA A 102 29.76 48.80 73.35
N TYR A 103 29.15 49.11 74.50
CA TYR A 103 29.04 50.46 75.07
C TYR A 103 29.94 50.65 76.29
N ILE A 104 30.21 49.60 77.07
CA ILE A 104 31.05 49.66 78.26
C ILE A 104 32.51 49.36 77.91
N LYS A 105 33.36 50.36 78.09
CA LYS A 105 34.81 50.27 77.92
C LYS A 105 35.49 50.01 79.29
N PRO A 106 36.02 48.81 79.55
CA PRO A 106 36.88 48.58 80.71
C PRO A 106 38.22 49.29 80.51
N ILE A 107 38.79 49.81 81.60
CA ILE A 107 40.10 50.43 81.66
C ILE A 107 40.82 49.85 82.88
N VAL A 108 41.92 49.12 82.65
CA VAL A 108 42.83 48.69 83.71
C VAL A 108 43.97 49.72 83.82
N ASN A 109 44.24 50.20 85.02
CA ASN A 109 45.33 51.12 85.33
C ASN A 109 45.88 50.87 86.76
N ALA A 110 46.76 51.75 87.24
CA ALA A 110 47.40 51.60 88.55
C ALA A 110 46.43 51.63 89.76
N ALA A 111 45.20 52.11 89.60
CA ALA A 111 44.15 52.09 90.62
C ALA A 111 43.24 50.83 90.55
N GLY A 112 43.42 49.95 89.56
CA GLY A 112 42.64 48.73 89.37
C GLY A 112 41.87 48.69 88.05
N LEU A 113 40.69 48.09 88.08
CA LEU A 113 39.78 47.93 86.94
C LEU A 113 38.57 48.87 87.07
N ASN A 114 38.46 49.83 86.15
CA ASN A 114 37.32 50.72 86.03
C ASN A 114 36.49 50.38 84.78
N PHE A 115 35.22 50.78 84.76
CA PHE A 115 34.33 50.70 83.61
C PHE A 115 33.80 52.09 83.25
N THR A 116 33.75 52.42 81.95
CA THR A 116 33.30 53.73 81.44
C THR A 116 32.37 53.55 80.24
N LEU A 117 31.56 54.55 79.91
CA LEU A 117 30.64 54.54 78.77
C LEU A 117 31.30 55.12 77.51
N ASP A 118 31.06 54.50 76.35
CA ASP A 118 31.43 55.01 75.04
C ASP A 118 30.35 55.97 74.51
N GLU A 119 30.41 57.23 74.93
CA GLU A 119 29.46 58.28 74.52
C GLU A 119 29.41 58.48 73.01
N THR A 120 30.53 58.33 72.30
CA THR A 120 30.57 58.43 70.82
C THR A 120 29.71 57.35 70.18
N LYS A 121 29.79 56.11 70.67
CA LYS A 121 28.88 55.04 70.21
C LYS A 121 27.44 55.28 70.65
N LEU A 122 27.17 55.70 71.90
CA LEU A 122 25.79 55.93 72.34
C LEU A 122 25.12 57.05 71.53
N ASN A 123 25.81 58.18 71.33
CA ASN A 123 25.32 59.29 70.51
C ASN A 123 25.17 58.88 69.03
N SER A 124 26.06 58.02 68.51
CA SER A 124 25.88 57.39 67.20
C SER A 124 24.64 56.49 67.15
N THR A 125 24.41 55.63 68.14
CA THR A 125 23.22 54.78 68.25
C THR A 125 21.93 55.60 68.35
N ILE A 126 21.94 56.74 69.06
CA ILE A 126 20.78 57.64 69.19
C ILE A 126 20.54 58.43 67.91
N THR A 127 21.58 59.01 67.30
CA THR A 127 21.47 59.80 66.06
C THR A 127 21.10 58.94 64.86
N ASN A 128 21.55 57.69 64.83
CA ASN A 128 21.16 56.68 63.85
C ASN A 128 19.92 55.87 64.28
N ASN A 129 19.26 56.22 65.40
CA ASN A 129 18.02 55.58 65.81
C ASN A 129 16.89 56.07 64.89
N LEU A 130 16.46 55.19 63.99
CA LEU A 130 15.44 55.49 62.99
C LEU A 130 14.15 56.06 63.61
N THR A 131 13.74 55.58 64.80
CA THR A 131 12.54 56.08 65.50
C THR A 131 12.73 57.51 66.02
N VAL A 132 13.91 57.87 66.53
CA VAL A 132 14.22 59.23 66.98
C VAL A 132 14.22 60.19 65.80
N GLN A 133 14.91 59.84 64.70
CA GLN A 133 14.98 60.68 63.51
C GLN A 133 13.61 60.81 62.83
N GLN A 134 12.82 59.72 62.76
CA GLN A 134 11.44 59.77 62.29
C GLN A 134 10.56 60.68 63.15
N ASN A 135 10.72 60.68 64.48
CA ASN A 135 9.97 61.58 65.36
C ASN A 135 10.33 63.06 65.12
N VAL A 136 11.61 63.39 64.92
CA VAL A 136 12.04 64.75 64.53
C VAL A 136 11.39 65.18 63.21
N THR A 137 11.41 64.30 62.20
CA THR A 137 10.74 64.54 60.91
C THR A 137 9.22 64.71 61.05
N ASN A 138 8.57 63.88 61.88
CA ASN A 138 7.13 63.93 62.12
C ASN A 138 6.72 65.26 62.78
N ILE A 139 7.50 65.77 63.73
CA ILE A 139 7.23 67.06 64.40
C ILE A 139 7.34 68.22 63.39
N ALA A 140 8.37 68.25 62.55
CA ALA A 140 8.51 69.26 61.49
C ALA A 140 7.32 69.24 60.50
N ASN A 141 6.90 68.05 60.07
CA ASN A 141 5.75 67.86 59.19
C ASN A 141 4.44 68.34 59.84
N LEU A 142 4.25 68.07 61.14
CA LEU A 142 3.08 68.54 61.90
C LEU A 142 3.04 70.07 62.01
N THR A 143 4.19 70.72 62.27
CA THR A 143 4.29 72.20 62.30
C THR A 143 3.93 72.82 60.94
N GLY A 144 4.40 72.23 59.84
CA GLY A 144 4.01 72.66 58.49
C GLY A 144 2.50 72.49 58.24
N THR A 145 1.92 71.38 58.69
CA THR A 145 0.48 71.08 58.56
C THR A 145 -0.38 72.09 59.34
N VAL A 146 -0.03 72.41 60.58
CA VAL A 146 -0.75 73.40 61.41
C VAL A 146 -0.67 74.81 60.79
N THR A 147 0.48 75.16 60.21
CA THR A 147 0.67 76.43 59.49
C THR A 147 -0.21 76.50 58.24
N GLY A 148 -0.31 75.41 57.47
CA GLY A 148 -1.21 75.27 56.33
C GLY A 148 -2.68 75.48 56.71
N HIS A 149 -3.17 74.73 57.70
CA HIS A 149 -4.54 74.88 58.21
C HIS A 149 -4.85 76.31 58.67
N THR A 150 -3.88 77.01 59.29
CA THR A 150 -4.05 78.41 59.70
C THR A 150 -4.24 79.36 58.51
N SER A 151 -3.53 79.12 57.40
CA SER A 151 -3.74 79.84 56.13
C SER A 151 -5.12 79.57 55.55
N ASP A 152 -5.56 78.30 55.52
CA ASP A 152 -6.85 77.93 54.93
C ASP A 152 -8.05 78.43 55.76
N ILE A 153 -7.98 78.37 57.09
CA ILE A 153 -8.97 78.98 57.99
C ILE A 153 -9.09 80.50 57.71
N SER A 154 -7.96 81.17 57.43
CA SER A 154 -7.96 82.60 57.09
C SER A 154 -8.63 82.87 55.74
N LYS A 155 -8.49 81.99 54.74
CA LYS A 155 -9.23 82.06 53.46
C LYS A 155 -10.73 81.85 53.66
N LEU A 156 -11.12 80.82 54.44
CA LEU A 156 -12.52 80.56 54.79
C LEU A 156 -13.16 81.74 55.56
N LYS A 157 -12.37 82.47 56.37
CA LYS A 157 -12.81 83.69 57.05
C LYS A 157 -13.06 84.86 56.11
N GLY A 158 -12.33 84.96 54.99
CA GLY A 158 -12.58 85.93 53.92
C GLY A 158 -13.94 85.73 53.23
N GLY A 159 -14.48 84.51 53.24
CA GLY A 159 -15.78 84.19 52.65
C GLY A 159 -15.76 84.01 51.14
N PHE A 160 -16.92 84.19 50.51
CA PHE A 160 -17.09 84.18 49.06
C PHE A 160 -18.19 85.15 48.62
N ASP A 161 -18.07 85.66 47.40
CA ASP A 161 -19.08 86.51 46.77
C ASP A 161 -20.20 85.66 46.16
N LEU A 162 -21.46 86.03 46.43
CA LEU A 162 -22.61 85.59 45.64
C LEU A 162 -22.94 86.64 44.60
N LYS A 163 -23.21 86.20 43.37
CA LYS A 163 -23.56 87.07 42.25
C LYS A 163 -24.93 86.72 41.67
N ALA A 164 -25.85 87.68 41.72
CA ALA A 164 -27.18 87.61 41.13
C ALA A 164 -27.27 88.60 39.96
N GLY A 165 -27.10 88.09 38.73
CA GLY A 165 -27.04 88.93 37.53
C GLY A 165 -25.84 89.90 37.57
N THR A 166 -26.12 91.19 37.72
CA THR A 166 -25.12 92.27 37.85
C THR A 166 -24.75 92.59 39.30
N VAL A 167 -25.53 92.15 40.29
CA VAL A 167 -25.30 92.43 41.72
C VAL A 167 -24.38 91.38 42.32
N THR A 168 -23.38 91.82 43.10
CA THR A 168 -22.49 90.95 43.88
C THR A 168 -22.63 91.29 45.37
N SER A 169 -22.56 90.31 46.27
CA SER A 169 -22.57 90.53 47.72
C SER A 169 -21.77 89.46 48.48
N PRO A 170 -20.90 89.84 49.44
CA PRO A 170 -20.02 88.92 50.14
C PRO A 170 -20.73 88.16 51.27
N VAL A 171 -20.40 86.87 51.42
CA VAL A 171 -20.84 85.99 52.52
C VAL A 171 -19.61 85.42 53.22
N ALA A 172 -19.38 85.85 54.46
CA ALA A 172 -18.17 85.55 55.24
C ALA A 172 -18.47 85.02 56.66
N LEU A 173 -17.58 84.17 57.18
CA LEU A 173 -17.77 83.43 58.42
C LEU A 173 -17.48 84.27 59.68
N GLY A 174 -18.40 85.16 60.05
CA GLY A 174 -18.35 85.89 61.32
C GLY A 174 -19.11 87.23 61.36
N GLY A 175 -19.71 87.66 60.25
CA GLY A 175 -20.59 88.82 60.22
C GLY A 175 -22.02 88.50 60.70
N ALA A 176 -22.93 89.46 60.54
CA ALA A 176 -24.36 89.23 60.70
C ALA A 176 -24.84 88.11 59.74
N LYS A 177 -25.77 87.26 60.19
CA LYS A 177 -26.21 86.06 59.47
C LYS A 177 -26.77 86.43 58.08
N PRO A 178 -26.11 86.06 56.96
CA PRO A 178 -26.64 86.31 55.64
C PRO A 178 -27.77 85.32 55.32
N THR A 179 -28.75 85.79 54.56
CA THR A 179 -29.88 85.00 54.04
C THR A 179 -29.93 85.12 52.52
N ILE A 180 -30.11 84.00 51.84
CA ILE A 180 -30.25 83.94 50.38
C ILE A 180 -31.71 83.63 50.10
N GLU A 181 -32.41 84.54 49.42
CA GLU A 181 -33.78 84.33 48.98
C GLU A 181 -33.81 83.82 47.54
N PHE A 182 -34.68 82.84 47.29
CA PHE A 182 -34.91 82.26 45.96
C PHE A 182 -36.40 82.42 45.65
N ALA A 183 -36.75 83.44 44.85
CA ALA A 183 -38.13 83.76 44.49
C ALA A 183 -38.39 83.54 42.99
N THR A 184 -39.65 83.37 42.61
CA THR A 184 -40.12 83.33 41.22
C THR A 184 -41.17 84.43 41.01
N THR A 185 -41.09 85.13 39.87
CA THR A 185 -42.02 86.22 39.51
C THR A 185 -43.18 85.76 38.61
N ASP A 186 -43.05 84.57 38.04
CA ASP A 186 -44.03 83.94 37.15
C ASP A 186 -44.63 82.73 37.86
N ASP A 187 -45.96 82.61 37.85
CA ASP A 187 -46.68 81.63 38.66
C ASP A 187 -46.65 80.20 38.07
N THR A 188 -46.13 80.03 36.85
CA THR A 188 -45.77 78.72 36.27
C THR A 188 -44.45 78.18 36.84
N MET A 189 -43.61 79.03 37.43
CA MET A 189 -42.33 78.62 38.03
C MET A 189 -42.50 78.42 39.54
N THR A 190 -42.22 77.20 39.98
CA THR A 190 -42.23 76.80 41.40
C THR A 190 -40.81 76.72 41.95
N VAL A 191 -40.61 77.25 43.16
CA VAL A 191 -39.39 77.07 43.95
C VAL A 191 -39.73 76.28 45.20
N GLY A 192 -38.95 75.24 45.47
CA GLY A 192 -39.11 74.38 46.65
C GLY A 192 -37.79 74.20 47.38
N LEU A 193 -37.83 74.29 48.71
CA LEU A 193 -36.70 73.98 49.60
C LEU A 193 -37.00 72.68 50.34
N SER A 194 -36.14 71.67 50.21
CA SER A 194 -36.24 70.41 50.93
C SER A 194 -34.86 70.01 51.47
N GLY A 195 -34.71 70.06 52.80
CA GLY A 195 -33.42 69.87 53.45
C GLY A 195 -32.38 70.88 52.95
N THR A 196 -31.28 70.39 52.38
CA THR A 196 -30.20 71.20 51.79
C THR A 196 -30.40 71.52 50.30
N LYS A 197 -31.49 71.05 49.67
CA LYS A 197 -31.70 71.19 48.22
C LYS A 197 -32.77 72.23 47.91
N VAL A 198 -32.38 73.26 47.17
CA VAL A 198 -33.31 74.11 46.41
C VAL A 198 -33.62 73.42 45.08
N THR A 199 -34.91 73.35 44.73
CA THR A 199 -35.39 72.84 43.44
C THR A 199 -36.25 73.88 42.76
N TYR A 200 -35.96 74.14 41.48
CA TYR A 200 -36.86 74.82 40.57
C TYR A 200 -37.64 73.78 39.77
N GLY A 201 -38.93 74.02 39.59
CA GLY A 201 -39.82 73.16 38.81
C GLY A 201 -40.87 73.97 38.06
N ILE A 202 -41.41 73.40 37.00
CA ILE A 202 -42.52 74.00 36.25
C ILE A 202 -43.83 73.40 36.75
N ASP A 203 -44.80 74.23 37.13
CA ASP A 203 -46.18 73.80 37.30
C ASP A 203 -46.74 73.42 35.92
N LYS A 204 -46.79 72.10 35.68
CA LYS A 204 -47.25 71.54 34.41
C LYS A 204 -48.71 71.86 34.15
N SER A 205 -49.55 71.94 35.18
CA SER A 205 -50.98 72.22 35.04
C SER A 205 -51.20 73.66 34.57
N LYS A 206 -50.46 74.62 35.14
CA LYS A 206 -50.47 76.01 34.70
C LYS A 206 -49.83 76.20 33.33
N LEU A 207 -48.69 75.58 33.06
CA LEU A 207 -48.06 75.65 31.73
C LEU A 207 -49.00 75.10 30.64
N ILE A 208 -49.65 73.96 30.86
CA ILE A 208 -50.63 73.39 29.94
C ILE A 208 -51.85 74.31 29.79
N THR A 209 -52.30 74.96 30.88
CA THR A 209 -53.39 75.95 30.83
C THR A 209 -53.01 77.15 29.97
N ASN A 210 -51.80 77.70 30.16
CA ASN A 210 -51.30 78.85 29.39
C ASN A 210 -51.04 78.48 27.91
N ILE A 211 -50.65 77.24 27.62
CA ILE A 211 -50.51 76.70 26.25
C ILE A 211 -51.87 76.55 25.55
N ASN A 212 -52.90 76.04 26.25
CA ASN A 212 -54.19 75.72 25.64
C ASN A 212 -55.14 76.94 25.56
N ASN A 213 -55.06 77.83 26.55
CA ASN A 213 -56.00 78.94 26.76
C ASN A 213 -55.33 80.34 26.67
N GLY A 214 -54.03 80.41 26.38
CA GLY A 214 -53.31 81.66 26.20
C GLY A 214 -53.83 82.48 25.02
N SER A 215 -53.88 83.80 25.18
CA SER A 215 -54.27 84.75 24.12
C SER A 215 -53.19 84.97 23.06
N THR A 216 -51.95 84.55 23.33
CA THR A 216 -50.81 84.59 22.38
C THR A 216 -50.76 83.32 21.53
N PRO A 217 -50.89 83.40 20.19
CA PRO A 217 -50.84 82.22 19.33
C PRO A 217 -49.48 81.50 19.36
N ILE A 218 -49.50 80.17 19.42
CA ILE A 218 -48.28 79.34 19.36
C ILE A 218 -47.87 79.14 17.90
N THR A 219 -47.09 80.08 17.37
CA THR A 219 -46.78 80.19 15.93
C THR A 219 -45.82 79.13 15.36
N ASN A 220 -45.32 78.20 16.18
CA ASN A 220 -44.32 77.20 15.78
C ASN A 220 -44.83 75.74 15.71
N VAL A 221 -46.13 75.50 15.93
CA VAL A 221 -46.72 74.14 15.83
C VAL A 221 -46.91 73.73 14.36
N GLN A 222 -45.87 73.12 13.78
CA GLN A 222 -45.96 72.51 12.45
C GLN A 222 -46.64 71.12 12.53
N ALA A 223 -47.94 71.06 12.27
CA ALA A 223 -48.68 69.79 12.11
C ALA A 223 -48.26 69.08 10.80
N LYS A 224 -47.21 68.26 10.84
CA LYS A 224 -46.59 67.63 9.66
C LYS A 224 -47.34 66.39 9.13
N PHE A 225 -48.67 66.43 9.03
CA PHE A 225 -49.41 65.39 8.32
C PHE A 225 -49.34 65.65 6.80
N LYS A 226 -48.64 64.77 6.07
CA LYS A 226 -48.60 64.80 4.60
C LYS A 226 -49.62 63.80 4.05
N ILE A 227 -50.51 64.29 3.19
CA ILE A 227 -51.27 63.43 2.27
C ILE A 227 -50.60 63.53 0.90
N ALA A 228 -50.25 62.39 0.33
CA ALA A 228 -49.85 62.30 -1.07
C ALA A 228 -51.13 62.18 -1.91
N ASP A 229 -51.43 63.25 -2.66
CA ASP A 229 -52.37 63.23 -3.77
C ASP A 229 -51.71 62.49 -4.96
N ALA A 230 -52.50 61.96 -5.90
CA ALA A 230 -51.99 61.48 -7.18
C ALA A 230 -51.61 62.65 -8.12
N GLY A 231 -52.19 63.84 -7.89
CA GLY A 231 -51.68 65.10 -8.44
C GLY A 231 -50.28 65.44 -7.91
N THR A 232 -49.44 66.06 -8.73
CA THR A 232 -48.00 66.27 -8.48
C THR A 232 -47.66 67.36 -7.43
N GLY A 233 -48.49 67.53 -6.41
CA GLY A 233 -48.31 68.53 -5.35
C GLY A 233 -48.83 68.06 -4.00
N THR A 234 -47.96 68.05 -2.99
CA THR A 234 -48.37 67.76 -1.60
C THR A 234 -49.25 68.88 -1.05
N LYS A 235 -50.51 68.58 -0.75
CA LYS A 235 -51.39 69.49 0.01
C LYS A 235 -50.99 69.45 1.48
N THR A 236 -50.54 70.59 2.02
CA THR A 236 -50.38 70.78 3.47
C THR A 236 -51.74 71.11 4.08
N ILE A 237 -52.23 70.29 5.00
CA ILE A 237 -53.44 70.59 5.78
C ILE A 237 -53.03 71.43 6.99
N THR A 238 -53.57 72.64 7.10
CA THR A 238 -53.34 73.53 8.24
C THR A 238 -54.60 73.53 9.10
N ALA A 239 -54.54 72.92 10.28
CA ALA A 239 -55.66 72.88 11.21
C ALA A 239 -55.82 74.25 11.93
N ASP A 240 -56.70 75.09 11.40
CA ASP A 240 -57.22 76.27 12.10
C ASP A 240 -58.06 75.83 13.32
N LYS A 241 -58.09 76.62 14.40
CA LYS A 241 -58.89 76.35 15.62
C LYS A 241 -60.41 76.37 15.35
N THR A 242 -60.83 76.84 14.17
CA THR A 242 -62.23 77.06 13.75
C THR A 242 -62.59 76.46 12.38
N GLY A 243 -61.63 75.88 11.64
CA GLY A 243 -61.81 75.41 10.26
C GLY A 243 -61.93 73.89 10.12
N THR A 244 -63.07 73.41 9.61
CA THR A 244 -63.32 71.97 9.37
C THR A 244 -62.76 71.53 8.02
N GLU A 245 -61.46 71.27 7.94
CA GLU A 245 -60.82 70.69 6.74
C GLU A 245 -61.30 69.26 6.49
N THR A 246 -61.73 68.95 5.25
CA THR A 246 -62.27 67.63 4.89
C THR A 246 -61.38 66.91 3.88
N ILE A 247 -60.95 65.70 4.25
CA ILE A 247 -60.10 64.85 3.41
C ILE A 247 -60.98 63.97 2.53
N LYS A 248 -60.87 64.12 1.21
CA LYS A 248 -61.54 63.26 0.23
C LYS A 248 -60.56 62.19 -0.28
N PHE A 249 -61.02 60.94 -0.32
CA PHE A 249 -60.28 59.82 -0.91
C PHE A 249 -61.05 59.33 -2.12
N GLU A 250 -60.45 59.40 -3.31
CA GLU A 250 -61.09 59.03 -4.59
C GLU A 250 -60.46 57.73 -5.15
N GLY A 251 -61.24 56.97 -5.92
CA GLY A 251 -60.74 55.92 -6.80
C GLY A 251 -60.47 56.45 -8.21
N ASP A 252 -60.14 55.58 -9.16
CA ASP A 252 -59.92 55.99 -10.57
C ASP A 252 -61.21 56.43 -11.30
N GLY A 253 -62.39 56.18 -10.71
CA GLY A 253 -63.69 56.58 -11.24
C GLY A 253 -64.23 55.69 -12.38
N ALA A 254 -63.43 54.79 -12.93
CA ALA A 254 -63.78 53.91 -14.05
C ALA A 254 -63.93 52.44 -13.61
N TYR A 255 -62.95 51.92 -12.88
CA TYR A 255 -62.90 50.55 -12.37
C TYR A 255 -62.88 50.50 -10.85
N ILE A 256 -62.28 51.49 -10.17
CA ILE A 256 -62.18 51.54 -8.71
C ILE A 256 -62.99 52.72 -8.17
N THR A 257 -63.88 52.40 -7.23
CA THR A 257 -64.65 53.36 -6.44
C THR A 257 -64.20 53.33 -4.99
N SER A 258 -64.36 54.45 -4.28
CA SER A 258 -64.01 54.60 -2.86
C SER A 258 -65.22 55.06 -2.05
N ALA A 259 -65.31 54.61 -0.79
CA ALA A 259 -66.30 55.07 0.17
C ALA A 259 -65.65 55.20 1.56
N MET A 260 -65.91 56.30 2.26
CA MET A 260 -65.54 56.42 3.67
C MET A 260 -66.58 55.70 4.53
N THR A 261 -66.12 54.90 5.49
CA THR A 261 -66.95 54.14 6.42
C THR A 261 -66.51 54.40 7.86
N ALA A 262 -67.28 53.92 8.85
CA ALA A 262 -66.87 53.96 10.26
C ALA A 262 -65.52 53.24 10.53
N ASN A 263 -65.12 52.32 9.66
CA ASN A 263 -63.86 51.58 9.74
C ASN A 263 -62.77 52.16 8.79
N GLY A 264 -62.94 53.38 8.29
CA GLY A 264 -62.04 54.02 7.34
C GLY A 264 -62.45 53.84 5.88
N VAL A 265 -61.51 54.11 4.96
CA VAL A 265 -61.74 54.11 3.50
C VAL A 265 -61.82 52.68 2.97
N LYS A 266 -62.91 52.34 2.30
CA LYS A 266 -63.09 51.09 1.56
C LYS A 266 -63.07 51.35 0.06
N TYR A 267 -62.23 50.61 -0.66
CA TYR A 267 -62.24 50.57 -2.13
C TYR A 267 -63.11 49.42 -2.64
N SER A 268 -63.68 49.55 -3.83
CA SER A 268 -64.53 48.53 -4.46
C SER A 268 -64.39 48.55 -5.98
N LEU A 269 -64.23 47.35 -6.56
CA LEU A 269 -64.02 47.14 -8.00
C LEU A 269 -65.35 47.02 -8.75
N ASN A 270 -65.52 47.81 -9.81
CA ASN A 270 -66.61 47.69 -10.77
C ASN A 270 -66.32 46.55 -11.75
N THR A 271 -66.70 45.33 -11.35
CA THR A 271 -66.51 44.12 -12.15
C THR A 271 -67.25 44.17 -13.48
N THR A 272 -68.39 44.86 -13.58
CA THR A 272 -69.12 45.05 -14.84
C THR A 272 -68.29 45.86 -15.84
N ALA A 273 -67.79 47.03 -15.44
CA ALA A 273 -66.96 47.87 -16.32
C ALA A 273 -65.66 47.15 -16.74
N LEU A 274 -65.01 46.45 -15.80
CA LEU A 274 -63.81 45.65 -16.10
C LEU A 274 -64.11 44.52 -17.09
N ASN A 275 -65.18 43.76 -16.89
CA ASN A 275 -65.58 42.68 -17.79
C ASN A 275 -65.92 43.21 -19.19
N THR A 276 -66.62 44.35 -19.30
CA THR A 276 -66.87 45.01 -20.59
C THR A 276 -65.57 45.44 -21.28
N ALA A 277 -64.60 45.99 -20.54
CA ALA A 277 -63.29 46.37 -21.09
C ALA A 277 -62.48 45.15 -21.57
N ILE A 278 -62.55 44.02 -20.85
CA ILE A 278 -61.94 42.74 -21.25
C ILE A 278 -62.62 42.17 -22.50
N THR A 279 -63.95 42.15 -22.55
CA THR A 279 -64.72 41.66 -23.71
C THR A 279 -64.47 42.51 -24.96
N ASN A 280 -64.30 43.83 -24.81
CA ASN A 280 -64.03 44.73 -25.93
C ASN A 280 -62.54 44.81 -26.31
N ASN A 281 -61.66 44.06 -25.63
CA ASN A 281 -60.24 44.02 -25.96
C ASN A 281 -59.99 43.20 -27.24
N THR A 282 -59.42 43.85 -28.26
CA THR A 282 -59.18 43.24 -29.58
C THR A 282 -58.24 42.03 -29.53
N THR A 283 -57.25 42.01 -28.63
CA THR A 283 -56.37 40.85 -28.42
C THR A 283 -57.16 39.66 -27.85
N VAL A 284 -58.03 39.90 -26.87
CA VAL A 284 -58.89 38.84 -26.30
C VAL A 284 -59.86 38.28 -27.34
N GLN A 285 -60.47 39.14 -28.16
CA GLN A 285 -61.34 38.73 -29.27
C GLN A 285 -60.60 37.89 -30.32
N ASN A 286 -59.35 38.26 -30.68
CA ASN A 286 -58.52 37.49 -31.59
C ASN A 286 -58.18 36.09 -31.04
N LEU A 287 -57.98 35.95 -29.72
CA LEU A 287 -57.80 34.63 -29.09
C LEU A 287 -59.10 33.81 -29.08
N ALA A 288 -60.25 34.44 -28.86
CA ALA A 288 -61.56 33.77 -28.86
C ALA A 288 -61.96 33.23 -30.26
N GLY A 289 -61.53 33.90 -31.34
CA GLY A 289 -61.72 33.43 -32.72
C GLY A 289 -61.11 32.06 -33.02
N GLY A 290 -60.11 31.62 -32.25
CA GLY A 290 -59.47 30.31 -32.38
C GLY A 290 -58.55 30.20 -33.60
N PHE A 291 -58.41 29.00 -34.15
CA PHE A 291 -57.52 28.74 -35.29
C PHE A 291 -58.16 27.81 -36.33
N THR A 292 -57.73 27.92 -37.58
CA THR A 292 -58.22 27.07 -38.69
C THR A 292 -57.31 25.86 -38.89
N VAL A 293 -57.91 24.73 -39.25
CA VAL A 293 -57.23 23.58 -39.87
C VAL A 293 -57.92 23.21 -41.17
N SER A 294 -57.19 22.71 -42.15
CA SER A 294 -57.74 22.27 -43.44
C SER A 294 -57.16 20.92 -43.84
N ASN A 295 -57.99 20.08 -44.47
CA ASN A 295 -57.51 18.91 -45.18
C ASN A 295 -56.94 19.31 -46.56
N GLU A 296 -56.31 18.36 -47.25
CA GLU A 296 -55.74 18.55 -48.59
C GLU A 296 -56.82 18.80 -49.68
N ALA A 297 -58.09 18.47 -49.37
CA ALA A 297 -59.25 18.82 -50.18
C ALA A 297 -59.78 20.26 -49.94
N GLY A 298 -59.05 21.10 -49.19
CA GLY A 298 -59.34 22.53 -49.02
C GLY A 298 -60.53 22.87 -48.14
N THR A 299 -61.21 21.90 -47.53
CA THR A 299 -62.29 22.17 -46.58
C THR A 299 -61.69 22.60 -45.24
N LYS A 300 -61.83 23.89 -44.93
CA LYS A 300 -61.42 24.48 -43.66
C LYS A 300 -62.42 24.13 -42.56
N GLN A 301 -61.91 23.78 -41.38
CA GLN A 301 -62.68 23.75 -40.14
C GLN A 301 -62.08 24.73 -39.14
N ASP A 302 -62.94 25.61 -38.62
CA ASP A 302 -62.61 26.52 -37.53
C ASP A 302 -62.61 25.76 -36.19
N ILE A 303 -61.55 25.93 -35.41
CA ILE A 303 -61.38 25.40 -34.07
C ILE A 303 -61.42 26.58 -33.10
N THR A 304 -62.65 26.96 -32.74
CA THR A 304 -62.95 27.99 -31.75
C THR A 304 -62.44 27.59 -30.36
N LEU A 305 -61.71 28.48 -29.69
CA LEU A 305 -61.25 28.27 -28.32
C LEU A 305 -62.33 28.74 -27.32
N GLY A 306 -62.50 28.01 -26.21
CA GLY A 306 -63.40 28.41 -25.11
C GLY A 306 -64.88 28.05 -25.24
N GLY A 307 -65.32 27.45 -26.35
CA GLY A 307 -66.69 26.95 -26.50
C GLY A 307 -67.01 25.76 -25.58
N ALA A 308 -68.28 25.63 -25.15
CA ALA A 308 -68.72 24.54 -24.25
C ALA A 308 -68.54 23.12 -24.87
N SER A 309 -68.54 23.00 -26.20
CA SER A 309 -68.25 21.77 -26.92
C SER A 309 -66.81 21.77 -27.44
N LYS A 310 -65.94 20.97 -26.81
CA LYS A 310 -64.55 20.79 -27.25
C LYS A 310 -64.48 20.15 -28.64
N LYS A 311 -63.75 20.77 -29.57
CA LYS A 311 -63.40 20.19 -30.88
C LYS A 311 -62.04 19.50 -30.75
N ASN A 312 -62.01 18.18 -30.91
CA ASN A 312 -60.77 17.40 -30.81
C ASN A 312 -60.12 17.25 -32.19
N ILE A 313 -58.86 17.65 -32.33
CA ILE A 313 -58.02 17.25 -33.48
C ILE A 313 -57.61 15.79 -33.26
N GLN A 314 -57.74 14.96 -34.29
CA GLN A 314 -57.29 13.56 -34.26
C GLN A 314 -56.29 13.29 -35.38
N PHE A 315 -55.03 13.09 -35.02
CA PHE A 315 -54.03 12.52 -35.91
C PHE A 315 -54.20 11.01 -35.92
N LYS A 316 -54.49 10.43 -37.09
CA LYS A 316 -54.74 9.00 -37.30
C LYS A 316 -54.04 8.55 -38.57
N GLY A 317 -53.32 7.43 -38.49
CA GLY A 317 -52.84 6.73 -39.68
C GLY A 317 -53.92 5.82 -40.25
N GLU A 318 -53.70 5.32 -41.47
CA GLU A 318 -54.54 4.27 -42.05
C GLU A 318 -54.19 2.92 -41.43
N ALA A 319 -55.21 2.20 -40.95
CA ALA A 319 -55.05 0.96 -40.20
C ALA A 319 -54.26 -0.11 -40.99
N ASN A 320 -53.41 -0.86 -40.30
CA ASN A 320 -52.51 -1.89 -40.85
C ASN A 320 -51.44 -1.36 -41.81
N LYS A 321 -51.30 -0.02 -41.98
CA LYS A 321 -50.24 0.61 -42.78
C LYS A 321 -49.35 1.53 -41.94
N ILE A 322 -49.95 2.49 -41.25
CA ILE A 322 -49.24 3.54 -40.52
C ILE A 322 -49.82 3.67 -39.11
N LEU A 323 -48.97 3.50 -38.10
CA LEU A 323 -49.32 3.80 -36.72
C LEU A 323 -48.96 5.26 -36.42
N VAL A 324 -49.92 6.01 -35.88
CA VAL A 324 -49.70 7.38 -35.43
C VAL A 324 -49.92 7.45 -33.93
N GLU A 325 -48.87 7.78 -33.20
CA GLU A 325 -48.89 8.01 -31.75
C GLU A 325 -48.82 9.51 -31.47
N VAL A 326 -49.62 9.98 -30.50
CA VAL A 326 -49.59 11.38 -30.06
C VAL A 326 -49.19 11.41 -28.59
N ALA A 327 -47.98 11.88 -28.31
CA ALA A 327 -47.47 12.05 -26.96
C ALA A 327 -47.68 13.51 -26.51
N ASN A 328 -48.36 13.71 -25.38
CA ASN A 328 -48.56 15.04 -24.80
C ASN A 328 -47.39 15.37 -23.85
N ALA A 329 -46.66 16.44 -24.13
CA ALA A 329 -45.68 17.05 -23.23
C ALA A 329 -46.21 18.38 -22.67
N SER A 330 -45.48 18.99 -21.75
CA SER A 330 -45.77 20.35 -21.25
C SER A 330 -45.74 21.41 -22.36
N ASP A 331 -44.88 21.20 -23.36
CA ASP A 331 -44.50 22.21 -24.34
C ASP A 331 -45.25 22.03 -25.68
N GLY A 332 -46.07 20.99 -25.80
CA GLY A 332 -46.83 20.66 -27.00
C GLY A 332 -47.16 19.17 -27.15
N ALA A 333 -47.85 18.82 -28.24
CA ALA A 333 -48.12 17.43 -28.61
C ALA A 333 -47.15 16.96 -29.71
N THR A 334 -46.36 15.93 -29.42
CA THR A 334 -45.46 15.29 -30.38
C THR A 334 -46.20 14.18 -31.13
N VAL A 335 -46.45 14.40 -32.41
CA VAL A 335 -47.05 13.40 -33.31
C VAL A 335 -45.93 12.53 -33.89
N THR A 336 -45.85 11.27 -33.46
CA THR A 336 -44.87 10.30 -33.96
C THR A 336 -45.52 9.38 -34.98
N VAL A 337 -45.04 9.42 -36.22
CA VAL A 337 -45.47 8.51 -37.29
C VAL A 337 -44.53 7.32 -37.33
N LYS A 338 -45.10 6.11 -37.26
CA LYS A 338 -44.37 4.83 -37.28
C LYS A 338 -44.98 3.90 -38.33
N THR A 339 -44.18 2.93 -38.78
CA THR A 339 -44.72 1.75 -39.48
C THR A 339 -45.68 1.02 -38.54
N ASP A 340 -46.87 0.65 -39.02
CA ASP A 340 -47.74 -0.28 -38.29
C ASP A 340 -47.00 -1.63 -38.13
N PRO A 341 -47.06 -2.32 -36.97
CA PRO A 341 -46.50 -3.66 -36.84
C PRO A 341 -47.00 -4.66 -37.89
N ASN A 342 -48.23 -4.45 -38.40
CA ASN A 342 -48.85 -5.25 -39.46
C ASN A 342 -48.48 -4.76 -40.88
N LEU A 343 -47.67 -3.70 -41.03
CA LEU A 343 -47.24 -3.23 -42.34
C LEU A 343 -46.51 -4.34 -43.11
N GLY A 344 -45.64 -5.10 -42.44
CA GLY A 344 -44.91 -6.21 -43.06
C GLY A 344 -45.78 -7.39 -43.48
N THR A 345 -46.91 -7.64 -42.81
CA THR A 345 -47.86 -8.71 -43.16
C THR A 345 -48.88 -8.27 -44.22
N ASN A 346 -49.13 -6.96 -44.35
CA ASN A 346 -50.05 -6.37 -45.33
C ASN A 346 -49.32 -5.72 -46.52
N LEU A 347 -47.99 -5.86 -46.62
CA LEU A 347 -47.20 -5.26 -47.68
C LEU A 347 -47.46 -5.98 -49.00
N ASN A 348 -48.17 -5.33 -49.92
CA ASN A 348 -48.45 -5.90 -51.24
C ASN A 348 -47.20 -5.92 -52.13
N ILE A 349 -46.44 -7.01 -52.03
CA ILE A 349 -45.21 -7.30 -52.78
C ILE A 349 -45.48 -8.16 -54.03
N ALA A 350 -46.75 -8.47 -54.37
CA ALA A 350 -47.10 -9.38 -55.48
C ALA A 350 -46.47 -8.98 -56.84
N ASN A 351 -46.33 -7.67 -57.08
CA ASN A 351 -45.78 -7.11 -58.32
C ASN A 351 -44.24 -6.99 -58.33
N ASN A 352 -43.53 -7.45 -57.30
CA ASN A 352 -42.06 -7.44 -57.26
C ASN A 352 -41.48 -8.68 -57.95
N SER A 353 -41.06 -8.53 -59.21
CA SER A 353 -40.52 -9.61 -60.04
C SER A 353 -39.29 -10.30 -59.45
N ALA A 354 -38.37 -9.55 -58.83
CA ALA A 354 -37.16 -10.11 -58.21
C ALA A 354 -37.49 -11.04 -57.04
N ILE A 355 -38.49 -10.70 -56.23
CA ILE A 355 -38.97 -11.53 -55.12
C ILE A 355 -39.79 -12.74 -55.61
N ASN A 356 -40.28 -12.73 -56.86
CA ASN A 356 -40.91 -13.92 -57.46
C ASN A 356 -39.87 -14.91 -57.99
N ALA A 357 -38.86 -14.46 -58.74
CA ALA A 357 -37.76 -15.33 -59.21
C ALA A 357 -37.03 -16.08 -58.08
N LEU A 358 -36.94 -15.49 -56.87
CA LEU A 358 -36.36 -16.15 -55.70
C LEU A 358 -37.25 -17.25 -55.09
N LYS A 359 -38.55 -17.29 -55.39
CA LYS A 359 -39.45 -18.39 -55.01
C LYS A 359 -39.36 -19.57 -56.00
N ASP A 360 -39.00 -19.30 -57.26
CA ASP A 360 -38.89 -20.34 -58.30
C ASP A 360 -37.61 -21.18 -58.14
N GLY A 361 -36.58 -20.62 -57.47
CA GLY A 361 -35.41 -21.34 -57.00
C GLY A 361 -34.39 -21.71 -58.07
N PHE A 362 -33.61 -22.77 -57.82
CA PHE A 362 -32.67 -23.35 -58.79
C PHE A 362 -32.58 -24.87 -58.64
N ASP A 363 -32.18 -25.56 -59.71
CA ASP A 363 -32.07 -27.02 -59.71
C ASP A 363 -30.64 -27.49 -59.35
N LEU A 364 -30.57 -28.43 -58.40
CA LEU A 364 -29.35 -29.17 -58.04
C LEU A 364 -29.38 -30.55 -58.71
N LYS A 365 -28.26 -30.98 -59.30
CA LYS A 365 -28.13 -32.29 -59.97
C LYS A 365 -27.01 -33.15 -59.38
N ALA A 366 -27.31 -34.40 -59.08
CA ALA A 366 -26.37 -35.40 -58.60
C ALA A 366 -26.54 -36.71 -59.40
N GLY A 367 -25.59 -37.00 -60.29
CA GLY A 367 -25.72 -38.10 -61.25
C GLY A 367 -26.94 -37.89 -62.16
N SER A 368 -27.84 -38.88 -62.21
CA SER A 368 -29.11 -38.79 -62.95
C SER A 368 -30.16 -37.92 -62.24
N THR A 369 -30.15 -37.87 -60.90
CA THR A 369 -31.18 -37.22 -60.07
C THR A 369 -31.07 -35.69 -60.09
N THR A 370 -32.21 -35.00 -60.16
CA THR A 370 -32.31 -33.53 -60.04
C THR A 370 -33.37 -33.15 -59.00
N SER A 371 -33.13 -32.11 -58.21
CA SER A 371 -34.07 -31.58 -57.21
C SER A 371 -33.96 -30.07 -57.11
N ASN A 372 -35.09 -29.38 -56.99
CA ASN A 372 -35.15 -27.92 -56.90
C ASN A 372 -34.89 -27.41 -55.46
N VAL A 373 -34.28 -26.23 -55.36
CA VAL A 373 -33.94 -25.52 -54.13
C VAL A 373 -34.54 -24.11 -54.19
N ALA A 374 -35.67 -23.90 -53.52
CA ALA A 374 -36.53 -22.71 -53.62
C ALA A 374 -36.89 -22.08 -52.25
N LEU A 375 -37.16 -20.77 -52.23
CA LEU A 375 -37.69 -20.09 -51.03
C LEU A 375 -39.20 -20.31 -50.88
N GLY A 376 -39.62 -20.78 -49.71
CA GLY A 376 -41.03 -21.04 -49.38
C GLY A 376 -41.51 -22.48 -49.65
N GLY A 377 -40.68 -23.31 -50.29
CA GLY A 377 -40.89 -24.76 -50.36
C GLY A 377 -40.56 -25.48 -49.04
N ALA A 378 -40.68 -26.81 -49.04
CA ALA A 378 -40.17 -27.64 -47.94
C ALA A 378 -38.64 -27.46 -47.80
N LYS A 379 -38.14 -27.33 -46.57
CA LYS A 379 -36.74 -26.99 -46.27
C LYS A 379 -35.76 -27.93 -46.99
N PRO A 380 -35.00 -27.46 -48.00
CA PRO A 380 -34.05 -28.30 -48.72
C PRO A 380 -32.80 -28.55 -47.88
N THR A 381 -32.23 -29.74 -48.01
CA THR A 381 -30.97 -30.15 -47.36
C THR A 381 -30.07 -30.84 -48.37
N ILE A 382 -28.79 -30.47 -48.39
CA ILE A 382 -27.76 -31.09 -49.22
C ILE A 382 -26.81 -31.83 -48.29
N GLU A 383 -26.65 -33.12 -48.49
CA GLU A 383 -25.81 -33.99 -47.65
C GLU A 383 -24.59 -34.48 -48.44
N PHE A 384 -23.42 -34.49 -47.80
CA PHE A 384 -22.16 -34.97 -48.37
C PHE A 384 -21.60 -36.07 -47.46
N ALA A 385 -21.89 -37.33 -47.81
CA ALA A 385 -21.51 -38.50 -47.02
C ALA A 385 -20.45 -39.36 -47.73
N THR A 386 -19.74 -40.18 -46.96
CA THR A 386 -18.87 -41.27 -47.44
C THR A 386 -19.40 -42.61 -46.94
N THR A 387 -19.32 -43.66 -47.77
CA THR A 387 -19.81 -45.01 -47.44
C THR A 387 -18.72 -45.94 -46.89
N ASP A 388 -17.47 -45.49 -46.87
CA ASP A 388 -16.33 -46.21 -46.29
C ASP A 388 -15.51 -45.30 -45.39
N ASP A 389 -15.04 -45.89 -44.30
CA ASP A 389 -14.42 -45.25 -43.15
C ASP A 389 -13.00 -44.73 -43.45
N THR A 390 -12.40 -45.12 -44.59
CA THR A 390 -11.12 -44.57 -45.08
C THR A 390 -11.25 -43.16 -45.65
N MET A 391 -12.46 -42.71 -45.97
CA MET A 391 -12.74 -41.38 -46.51
C MET A 391 -13.52 -40.54 -45.49
N THR A 392 -13.00 -39.36 -45.19
CA THR A 392 -13.60 -38.38 -44.28
C THR A 392 -14.15 -37.19 -45.05
N VAL A 393 -15.31 -36.67 -44.62
CA VAL A 393 -15.88 -35.42 -45.13
C VAL A 393 -15.85 -34.38 -44.01
N GLY A 394 -15.17 -33.25 -44.27
CA GLY A 394 -15.19 -32.07 -43.42
C GLY A 394 -15.98 -30.94 -44.06
N LEU A 395 -16.70 -30.18 -43.25
CA LEU A 395 -17.32 -28.91 -43.63
C LEU A 395 -16.74 -27.80 -42.75
N THR A 396 -16.06 -26.83 -43.36
CA THR A 396 -15.50 -25.67 -42.66
C THR A 396 -15.98 -24.39 -43.35
N GLY A 397 -16.90 -23.67 -42.70
CA GLY A 397 -17.59 -22.54 -43.31
C GLY A 397 -18.38 -22.98 -44.54
N THR A 398 -18.07 -22.40 -45.70
CA THR A 398 -18.69 -22.74 -47.00
C THR A 398 -17.93 -23.83 -47.78
N LYS A 399 -16.82 -24.36 -47.25
CA LYS A 399 -15.97 -25.32 -47.96
C LYS A 399 -16.17 -26.74 -47.45
N VAL A 400 -16.61 -27.63 -48.35
CA VAL A 400 -16.52 -29.09 -48.17
C VAL A 400 -15.10 -29.55 -48.54
N THR A 401 -14.54 -30.45 -47.74
CA THR A 401 -13.23 -31.07 -47.98
C THR A 401 -13.31 -32.57 -47.78
N TYR A 402 -12.76 -33.33 -48.73
CA TYR A 402 -12.57 -34.78 -48.60
C TYR A 402 -11.13 -35.08 -48.19
N GLY A 403 -10.94 -36.00 -47.24
CA GLY A 403 -9.62 -36.41 -46.74
C GLY A 403 -9.52 -37.93 -46.57
N ILE A 404 -8.34 -38.48 -46.81
CA ILE A 404 -8.05 -39.91 -46.63
C ILE A 404 -7.52 -40.13 -45.21
N ASP A 405 -8.13 -41.05 -44.46
CA ASP A 405 -7.55 -41.55 -43.22
C ASP A 405 -6.36 -42.46 -43.54
N THR A 406 -5.16 -41.91 -43.39
CA THR A 406 -3.90 -42.60 -43.70
C THR A 406 -3.61 -43.76 -42.75
N ALA A 407 -4.15 -43.75 -41.52
CA ALA A 407 -3.96 -44.83 -40.55
C ALA A 407 -4.88 -46.01 -40.85
N LYS A 408 -6.13 -45.77 -41.27
CA LYS A 408 -7.02 -46.82 -41.78
C LYS A 408 -6.57 -47.35 -43.14
N LEU A 409 -6.07 -46.50 -44.04
CA LEU A 409 -5.47 -46.95 -45.29
C LEU A 409 -4.25 -47.85 -45.04
N ALA A 410 -3.35 -47.47 -44.12
CA ALA A 410 -2.22 -48.29 -43.72
C ALA A 410 -2.66 -49.63 -43.07
N GLN A 411 -3.71 -49.62 -42.24
CA GLN A 411 -4.31 -50.85 -41.70
C GLN A 411 -4.88 -51.75 -42.80
N ASN A 412 -5.59 -51.20 -43.78
CA ASN A 412 -6.17 -51.99 -44.88
C ASN A 412 -5.08 -52.60 -45.77
N ILE A 413 -4.01 -51.85 -46.07
CA ILE A 413 -2.84 -52.38 -46.80
C ILE A 413 -2.15 -53.48 -45.99
N THR A 414 -1.82 -53.22 -44.73
CA THR A 414 -1.12 -54.17 -43.84
C THR A 414 -1.96 -55.43 -43.63
N GLY A 415 -3.23 -55.25 -43.24
CA GLY A 415 -4.18 -56.31 -42.93
C GLY A 415 -4.55 -57.16 -44.14
N SER A 416 -4.79 -56.57 -45.31
CA SER A 416 -5.17 -57.34 -46.50
C SER A 416 -3.96 -58.01 -47.18
N VAL A 417 -2.88 -57.26 -47.45
CA VAL A 417 -1.76 -57.78 -48.24
C VAL A 417 -0.95 -58.82 -47.46
N ILE A 418 -0.65 -58.58 -46.18
CA ILE A 418 0.15 -59.53 -45.38
C ILE A 418 -0.66 -60.80 -45.09
N THR A 419 -1.98 -60.69 -44.88
CA THR A 419 -2.87 -61.86 -44.69
C THR A 419 -2.99 -62.71 -45.97
N ASN A 420 -3.04 -62.09 -47.14
CA ASN A 420 -3.01 -62.80 -48.43
C ASN A 420 -1.67 -63.50 -48.71
N ILE A 421 -0.56 -63.03 -48.12
CA ILE A 421 0.75 -63.72 -48.16
C ILE A 421 0.83 -64.84 -47.10
N ASN A 422 0.35 -64.56 -45.88
CA ASN A 422 0.47 -65.45 -44.71
C ASN A 422 -0.73 -66.41 -44.54
N ASN A 423 -1.35 -66.81 -45.65
CA ASN A 423 -2.35 -67.91 -45.77
C ASN A 423 -3.75 -67.67 -45.15
N ALA A 424 -4.57 -66.80 -45.75
CA ALA A 424 -6.03 -66.77 -45.53
C ALA A 424 -6.89 -66.69 -46.82
N THR A 425 -7.09 -67.86 -47.42
CA THR A 425 -8.39 -68.39 -47.94
C THR A 425 -9.28 -67.63 -48.94
N THR A 426 -9.04 -66.38 -49.37
CA THR A 426 -9.94 -65.71 -50.37
C THR A 426 -9.28 -65.17 -51.64
N THR A 427 -8.06 -64.60 -51.59
CA THR A 427 -7.34 -64.12 -52.79
C THR A 427 -5.83 -64.43 -52.74
N PRO A 428 -5.42 -65.71 -52.89
CA PRO A 428 -4.01 -66.10 -52.82
C PRO A 428 -3.20 -65.64 -54.04
N ILE A 429 -1.92 -65.31 -53.82
CA ILE A 429 -0.98 -64.95 -54.89
C ILE A 429 -0.50 -66.22 -55.60
N THR A 430 -0.97 -66.44 -56.83
CA THR A 430 -0.80 -67.71 -57.59
C THR A 430 0.58 -67.91 -58.22
N ASN A 431 1.45 -66.89 -58.26
CA ASN A 431 2.58 -66.84 -59.21
C ASN A 431 3.97 -67.06 -58.55
N ILE A 432 4.04 -67.76 -57.41
CA ILE A 432 5.30 -68.05 -56.72
C ILE A 432 5.89 -69.39 -57.21
N SER A 433 7.10 -69.38 -57.75
CA SER A 433 7.85 -70.60 -58.09
C SER A 433 9.30 -70.55 -57.63
N ALA A 434 9.68 -71.39 -56.68
CA ALA A 434 11.08 -71.59 -56.28
C ALA A 434 11.70 -72.76 -57.04
N LYS A 435 13.00 -72.66 -57.38
CA LYS A 435 13.77 -73.74 -58.04
C LYS A 435 15.15 -73.87 -57.39
N PHE A 436 15.37 -74.96 -56.67
CA PHE A 436 16.70 -75.44 -56.29
C PHE A 436 16.93 -76.84 -56.85
N GLY A 437 18.19 -77.24 -57.01
CA GLY A 437 18.55 -78.56 -57.54
C GLY A 437 19.64 -79.20 -56.70
N VAL A 438 19.45 -80.47 -56.37
CA VAL A 438 20.43 -81.30 -55.66
C VAL A 438 21.26 -82.05 -56.71
N THR A 439 22.58 -82.11 -56.52
CA THR A 439 23.50 -82.87 -57.39
C THR A 439 24.07 -84.03 -56.59
N ALA A 440 23.92 -85.25 -57.11
CA ALA A 440 24.63 -86.43 -56.60
C ALA A 440 25.92 -86.63 -57.42
N GLU A 441 26.99 -87.11 -56.77
CA GLU A 441 28.32 -87.20 -57.38
C GLU A 441 28.40 -88.23 -58.52
N THR A 442 27.52 -89.24 -58.51
CA THR A 442 27.36 -90.24 -59.58
C THR A 442 25.89 -90.54 -59.90
N GLY A 443 25.19 -89.62 -60.58
CA GLY A 443 23.83 -89.90 -61.07
C GLY A 443 23.13 -88.73 -61.75
N THR A 444 22.07 -89.02 -62.52
CA THR A 444 21.23 -87.99 -63.15
C THR A 444 20.47 -87.15 -62.12
N LYS A 445 20.48 -85.84 -62.34
CA LYS A 445 19.91 -84.83 -61.44
C LYS A 445 18.41 -85.05 -61.18
N LYS A 446 18.04 -85.43 -59.95
CA LYS A 446 16.64 -85.47 -59.51
C LYS A 446 16.15 -84.07 -59.14
N THR A 447 15.05 -83.63 -59.73
CA THR A 447 14.33 -82.40 -59.35
C THR A 447 13.42 -82.67 -58.15
N VAL A 448 13.55 -81.84 -57.11
CA VAL A 448 12.57 -81.74 -56.03
C VAL A 448 11.52 -80.71 -56.45
N THR A 449 10.25 -81.09 -56.46
CA THR A 449 9.13 -80.19 -56.77
C THR A 449 8.41 -79.83 -55.47
N LEU A 450 8.21 -78.53 -55.23
CA LEU A 450 7.42 -78.02 -54.11
C LEU A 450 5.98 -77.80 -54.55
N ALA A 451 5.01 -78.34 -53.82
CA ALA A 451 3.58 -78.13 -54.03
C ALA A 451 2.90 -77.86 -52.67
N LYS A 452 1.87 -77.00 -52.62
CA LYS A 452 1.35 -76.47 -51.35
C LYS A 452 0.70 -77.52 -50.43
N ASP A 453 0.25 -78.64 -51.00
CA ASP A 453 -0.50 -79.71 -50.31
C ASP A 453 0.26 -81.06 -50.33
N THR A 454 1.59 -81.05 -50.45
CA THR A 454 2.38 -82.30 -50.50
C THR A 454 3.76 -82.09 -49.88
N GLU A 455 4.06 -82.81 -48.79
CA GLU A 455 5.29 -82.61 -48.04
C GLU A 455 6.53 -83.12 -48.81
N PRO A 456 7.53 -82.26 -49.12
CA PRO A 456 8.64 -82.60 -50.00
C PRO A 456 9.74 -83.36 -49.25
N THR A 457 9.65 -84.69 -49.24
CA THR A 457 10.65 -85.54 -48.56
C THR A 457 11.95 -85.68 -49.37
N VAL A 458 13.09 -85.51 -48.69
CA VAL A 458 14.44 -85.80 -49.21
C VAL A 458 15.04 -86.91 -48.36
N LYS A 459 15.50 -88.00 -48.99
CA LYS A 459 16.03 -89.19 -48.31
C LYS A 459 17.52 -89.37 -48.61
N PHE A 460 18.30 -89.65 -47.57
CA PHE A 460 19.73 -89.93 -47.65
C PHE A 460 19.98 -91.39 -47.24
N GLU A 461 20.33 -92.24 -48.19
CA GLU A 461 20.53 -93.68 -48.01
C GLU A 461 22.03 -94.01 -48.01
N GLY A 462 22.42 -95.03 -47.22
CA GLY A 462 23.75 -95.65 -47.34
C GLY A 462 23.81 -96.64 -48.52
N ASP A 463 24.95 -97.32 -48.69
CA ASP A 463 25.13 -98.31 -49.78
C ASP A 463 24.29 -99.59 -49.61
N GLY A 464 23.65 -99.76 -48.45
CA GLY A 464 22.78 -100.90 -48.13
C GLY A 464 23.49 -102.23 -47.87
N THR A 465 24.81 -102.29 -48.05
CA THR A 465 25.63 -103.51 -48.01
C THR A 465 26.64 -103.49 -46.87
N TYR A 466 27.42 -102.40 -46.76
CA TYR A 466 28.41 -102.18 -45.71
C TYR A 466 28.12 -100.93 -44.88
N ILE A 467 27.45 -99.92 -45.45
CA ILE A 467 27.10 -98.67 -44.78
C ILE A 467 25.59 -98.49 -44.71
N LYS A 468 25.09 -98.31 -43.49
CA LYS A 468 23.68 -98.04 -43.17
C LYS A 468 23.55 -96.58 -42.73
N SER A 469 22.44 -95.92 -43.08
CA SER A 469 22.13 -94.56 -42.64
C SER A 469 20.93 -94.54 -41.69
N ALA A 470 20.94 -93.62 -40.73
CA ALA A 470 19.83 -93.36 -39.82
C ALA A 470 19.66 -91.85 -39.60
N MET A 471 18.42 -91.37 -39.63
CA MET A 471 18.10 -90.00 -39.25
C MET A 471 18.08 -89.91 -37.71
N THR A 472 18.77 -88.92 -37.17
CA THR A 472 18.78 -88.60 -35.74
C THR A 472 18.40 -87.13 -35.52
N THR A 473 18.22 -86.71 -34.27
CA THR A 473 18.00 -85.29 -33.90
C THR A 473 19.07 -84.36 -34.45
N ASP A 474 20.29 -84.86 -34.65
CA ASP A 474 21.46 -84.10 -35.07
C ASP A 474 21.69 -84.22 -36.59
N GLY A 475 20.72 -84.78 -37.33
CA GLY A 475 20.80 -85.07 -38.75
C GLY A 475 21.09 -86.54 -39.09
N VAL A 476 21.45 -86.80 -40.35
CA VAL A 476 21.74 -88.14 -40.87
C VAL A 476 23.11 -88.60 -40.39
N LYS A 477 23.15 -89.76 -39.72
CA LYS A 477 24.39 -90.44 -39.32
C LYS A 477 24.53 -91.75 -40.09
N TYR A 478 25.76 -92.12 -40.40
CA TYR A 478 26.12 -93.35 -41.11
C TYR A 478 26.89 -94.29 -40.18
N SER A 479 26.68 -95.60 -40.32
CA SER A 479 27.37 -96.64 -39.55
C SER A 479 27.76 -97.83 -40.43
N LEU A 480 28.82 -98.53 -40.02
CA LEU A 480 29.41 -99.66 -40.74
C LEU A 480 28.84 -100.99 -40.21
N ASP A 481 28.50 -101.92 -41.11
CA ASP A 481 28.08 -103.28 -40.73
C ASP A 481 29.30 -104.19 -40.51
N THR A 482 29.71 -104.29 -39.24
CA THR A 482 30.87 -105.09 -38.82
C THR A 482 30.70 -106.58 -39.10
N ALA A 483 29.48 -107.11 -39.15
CA ALA A 483 29.22 -108.53 -39.39
C ALA A 483 29.43 -108.87 -40.87
N ALA A 484 28.86 -108.06 -41.77
CA ALA A 484 29.08 -108.19 -43.22
C ALA A 484 30.56 -108.02 -43.59
N LEU A 485 31.27 -107.08 -42.96
CA LEU A 485 32.69 -106.86 -43.19
C LEU A 485 33.55 -108.04 -42.72
N THR A 486 33.32 -108.58 -41.52
CA THR A 486 34.16 -109.63 -40.93
C THR A 486 34.16 -110.91 -41.79
N GLY A 487 33.03 -111.25 -42.41
CA GLY A 487 32.92 -112.40 -43.30
C GLY A 487 33.78 -112.30 -44.57
N ALA A 488 34.10 -111.08 -45.03
CA ALA A 488 34.86 -110.87 -46.27
C ALA A 488 36.38 -111.03 -46.11
N ILE A 489 36.92 -110.81 -44.90
CA ILE A 489 38.38 -110.73 -44.64
C ILE A 489 38.98 -112.02 -44.06
N GLY A 490 38.19 -112.90 -43.44
CA GLY A 490 38.71 -114.07 -42.71
C GLY A 490 39.00 -115.33 -43.55
N GLY A 491 38.52 -115.41 -44.79
CA GLY A 491 38.36 -116.71 -45.48
C GLY A 491 39.40 -117.10 -46.55
N THR A 492 40.32 -116.22 -46.94
CA THR A 492 41.00 -116.32 -48.25
C THR A 492 42.54 -116.31 -48.23
N ALA A 493 43.17 -116.24 -47.05
CA ALA A 493 44.62 -116.14 -46.91
C ALA A 493 45.36 -117.47 -47.24
N ASN A 494 45.83 -117.59 -48.49
CA ASN A 494 46.69 -118.69 -48.95
C ASN A 494 48.16 -118.26 -48.97
N TRP A 495 49.05 -119.03 -48.33
CA TRP A 495 50.50 -118.77 -48.32
C TRP A 495 51.23 -119.87 -49.12
N THR A 496 52.33 -119.54 -49.80
CA THR A 496 53.14 -120.53 -50.52
C THR A 496 54.58 -120.46 -50.04
N ILE A 497 55.10 -121.58 -49.54
CA ILE A 497 56.53 -121.73 -49.23
C ILE A 497 57.22 -122.36 -50.44
N LYS A 498 58.41 -121.85 -50.77
CA LYS A 498 59.35 -122.44 -51.71
C LYS A 498 60.72 -122.54 -51.06
N ASP A 499 61.49 -123.54 -51.43
CA ASP A 499 62.93 -123.56 -51.17
C ASP A 499 63.69 -122.73 -52.23
N ALA A 500 65.03 -122.79 -52.18
CA ALA A 500 65.93 -122.02 -53.04
C ALA A 500 66.89 -122.92 -53.84
N GLU A 501 66.53 -124.18 -54.08
CA GLU A 501 67.34 -125.09 -54.89
C GLU A 501 67.24 -124.79 -56.40
N ALA A 502 68.10 -125.42 -57.20
CA ALA A 502 68.18 -125.18 -58.65
C ALA A 502 66.89 -125.56 -59.42
N VAL A 503 66.03 -126.39 -58.83
CA VAL A 503 64.64 -126.62 -59.25
C VAL A 503 63.76 -126.51 -57.99
N PRO A 504 63.20 -125.33 -57.67
CA PRO A 504 62.55 -125.12 -56.38
C PRO A 504 61.33 -125.98 -56.13
N GLY A 505 61.28 -126.63 -54.97
CA GLY A 505 60.04 -127.17 -54.43
C GLY A 505 59.06 -126.04 -54.06
N SER A 506 57.76 -126.35 -54.08
CA SER A 506 56.70 -125.36 -53.81
C SER A 506 55.51 -126.02 -53.15
N LYS A 507 55.09 -125.51 -51.98
CA LYS A 507 53.96 -126.06 -51.22
C LYS A 507 53.02 -124.94 -50.75
N LEU A 508 51.73 -125.14 -51.03
CA LEU A 508 50.63 -124.30 -50.55
C LEU A 508 50.35 -124.60 -49.07
N ILE A 509 50.07 -123.55 -48.29
CA ILE A 509 49.75 -123.63 -46.87
C ILE A 509 48.52 -122.78 -46.58
N ASN A 510 47.51 -123.42 -46.01
CA ASN A 510 46.23 -122.83 -45.60
C ASN A 510 45.57 -123.70 -44.52
N SER A 511 44.32 -123.40 -44.15
CA SER A 511 43.58 -124.14 -43.11
C SER A 511 43.34 -125.63 -43.42
N ALA A 512 43.38 -126.05 -44.69
CA ALA A 512 43.26 -127.45 -45.11
C ALA A 512 44.62 -128.17 -45.25
N THR A 513 45.71 -127.42 -45.41
CA THR A 513 47.07 -127.95 -45.64
C THR A 513 48.09 -127.24 -44.73
N PRO A 514 48.11 -127.55 -43.42
CA PRO A 514 49.05 -126.91 -42.47
C PRO A 514 50.50 -127.31 -42.72
N LEU A 515 51.43 -126.47 -42.24
CA LEU A 515 52.85 -126.81 -42.20
C LEU A 515 53.12 -127.88 -41.14
N VAL A 516 53.77 -128.97 -41.53
CA VAL A 516 54.25 -130.02 -40.63
C VAL A 516 55.76 -130.16 -40.84
N VAL A 517 56.53 -130.06 -39.76
CA VAL A 517 58.00 -130.14 -39.77
C VAL A 517 58.46 -131.20 -38.78
N THR A 518 59.10 -132.25 -39.28
CA THR A 518 59.58 -133.40 -38.49
C THR A 518 61.10 -133.50 -38.57
N GLY A 519 61.77 -133.41 -37.43
CA GLY A 519 63.20 -133.69 -37.31
C GLY A 519 63.52 -135.18 -37.53
N ALA A 520 64.73 -135.44 -38.03
CA ALA A 520 65.28 -136.76 -38.26
C ALA A 520 66.79 -136.76 -37.95
N GLY A 521 67.40 -137.94 -37.76
CA GLY A 521 68.86 -138.05 -37.60
C GLY A 521 69.44 -137.33 -36.37
N GLY A 522 68.74 -137.37 -35.23
CA GLY A 522 69.16 -136.68 -34.00
C GLY A 522 68.73 -135.21 -33.91
N VAL A 523 67.90 -134.74 -34.85
CA VAL A 523 67.22 -133.43 -34.77
C VAL A 523 65.81 -133.62 -34.23
N THR A 524 65.41 -132.76 -33.29
CA THR A 524 64.03 -132.62 -32.77
C THR A 524 63.43 -131.31 -33.24
N THR A 525 62.13 -131.29 -33.53
CA THR A 525 61.41 -130.10 -34.02
C THR A 525 60.09 -129.93 -33.28
N LYS A 526 59.74 -128.67 -32.96
CA LYS A 526 58.46 -128.31 -32.35
C LYS A 526 57.95 -127.01 -32.96
N VAL A 527 56.66 -126.94 -33.27
CA VAL A 527 55.98 -125.69 -33.67
C VAL A 527 54.96 -125.34 -32.60
N ASP A 528 55.01 -124.11 -32.09
CA ASP A 528 53.98 -123.54 -31.22
C ASP A 528 53.80 -122.03 -31.51
N ALA A 529 53.10 -121.30 -30.64
CA ALA A 529 52.80 -119.88 -30.82
C ALA A 529 54.06 -118.97 -30.86
N GLY A 530 55.22 -119.45 -30.38
CA GLY A 530 56.51 -118.76 -30.53
C GLY A 530 57.22 -119.03 -31.87
N GLY A 531 56.70 -119.95 -32.70
CA GLY A 531 57.29 -120.33 -33.99
C GLY A 531 57.85 -121.76 -34.02
N LEU A 532 58.78 -122.02 -34.94
CA LEU A 532 59.49 -123.30 -35.06
C LEU A 532 60.76 -123.28 -34.20
N THR A 533 60.86 -124.21 -33.25
CA THR A 533 62.09 -124.55 -32.55
C THR A 533 62.70 -125.84 -33.11
N ILE A 534 64.03 -125.86 -33.23
CA ILE A 534 64.83 -126.98 -33.70
C ILE A 534 65.92 -127.22 -32.64
N GLY A 535 66.08 -128.46 -32.19
CA GLY A 535 67.05 -128.85 -31.16
C GLY A 535 67.79 -130.15 -31.53
N LEU A 536 68.94 -130.38 -30.90
CA LEU A 536 69.73 -131.60 -31.07
C LEU A 536 69.48 -132.58 -29.91
N ASP A 537 69.31 -133.85 -30.22
CA ASP A 537 69.21 -134.94 -29.25
C ASP A 537 70.60 -135.45 -28.85
N GLY A 538 70.99 -135.19 -27.61
CA GLY A 538 72.29 -135.61 -27.07
C GLY A 538 72.49 -137.13 -26.97
N SER A 539 71.42 -137.93 -26.99
CA SER A 539 71.52 -139.39 -26.91
C SER A 539 72.02 -140.01 -28.22
N THR A 540 71.55 -139.51 -29.37
CA THR A 540 72.04 -139.90 -30.69
C THR A 540 73.40 -139.26 -31.01
N LEU A 541 73.63 -138.01 -30.59
CA LEU A 541 74.90 -137.31 -30.81
C LEU A 541 76.09 -138.03 -30.14
N SER A 542 75.90 -138.54 -28.92
CA SER A 542 76.94 -139.24 -28.16
C SER A 542 77.35 -140.58 -28.81
N ASN A 543 76.38 -141.34 -29.32
CA ASN A 543 76.65 -142.60 -30.02
C ASN A 543 77.37 -142.38 -31.37
N THR A 544 77.13 -141.26 -32.04
CA THR A 544 77.75 -140.98 -33.36
C THR A 544 79.24 -140.67 -33.24
N ILE A 545 79.70 -140.06 -32.14
CA ILE A 545 81.12 -139.74 -31.93
C ILE A 545 81.90 -140.95 -31.39
N ASN A 546 81.36 -141.66 -30.40
CA ASN A 546 82.08 -142.77 -29.74
C ASN A 546 82.02 -144.13 -30.48
N ASN A 547 81.19 -144.27 -31.53
CA ASN A 547 80.97 -145.56 -32.19
C ASN A 547 80.95 -145.48 -33.74
N SER A 548 81.59 -144.47 -34.34
CA SER A 548 81.76 -144.45 -35.79
C SER A 548 82.90 -145.37 -36.22
N SER A 549 82.65 -146.20 -37.24
CA SER A 549 83.68 -147.02 -37.90
C SER A 549 84.62 -146.22 -38.80
N THR A 550 84.34 -144.93 -39.02
CA THR A 550 85.30 -144.00 -39.64
C THR A 550 86.35 -143.58 -38.61
N VAL A 551 87.62 -143.93 -38.85
CA VAL A 551 88.73 -143.31 -38.11
C VAL A 551 88.66 -141.80 -38.32
N ILE A 552 88.59 -141.03 -37.23
CA ILE A 552 88.50 -139.57 -37.29
C ILE A 552 89.92 -139.03 -37.52
N ASN A 553 90.33 -139.03 -38.78
CA ASN A 553 91.69 -138.73 -39.27
C ASN A 553 92.20 -137.30 -39.03
N ASN A 554 91.63 -136.53 -38.10
CA ASN A 554 92.05 -135.16 -37.80
C ASN A 554 91.85 -134.75 -36.33
N VAL A 555 91.99 -135.69 -35.39
CA VAL A 555 92.16 -135.38 -33.95
C VAL A 555 93.64 -135.50 -33.61
N GLU A 556 94.39 -134.40 -33.73
CA GLU A 556 95.77 -134.33 -33.21
C GLU A 556 95.90 -133.19 -32.18
N ALA A 557 96.24 -133.56 -30.96
CA ALA A 557 96.35 -132.65 -29.82
C ALA A 557 97.63 -132.90 -29.02
N LYS A 558 98.71 -132.20 -29.42
CA LYS A 558 99.79 -131.66 -28.56
C LYS A 558 100.58 -132.61 -27.61
N PHE A 559 101.88 -132.74 -27.94
CA PHE A 559 103.07 -132.73 -27.05
C PHE A 559 103.63 -134.01 -26.37
N LYS A 560 104.82 -134.44 -26.85
CA LYS A 560 106.18 -134.32 -26.23
C LYS A 560 106.51 -135.04 -24.88
N ILE A 561 107.60 -135.83 -24.85
CA ILE A 561 108.81 -135.76 -23.96
C ILE A 561 109.57 -137.12 -23.83
N ALA A 562 110.91 -137.05 -23.84
CA ALA A 562 111.94 -137.99 -23.36
C ALA A 562 112.15 -139.36 -24.07
N ASP A 563 113.37 -139.89 -24.12
CA ASP A 563 114.65 -139.27 -23.69
C ASP A 563 115.16 -138.20 -24.70
#